data_AF-A0A8S8YH69-F1
#
_entry.id   AF-A0A8S8YH69-F1
#
_cell.length_a   1.000
_cell.length_b   1.000
_cell.length_c   1.000
_cell.angle_alpha   90.00
_cell.angle_beta   90.00
_cell.angle_gamma   90.00
#
_symmetry.space_group_name_H-M   'P 1'
#
loop_
_entity.id
_entity.type
_entity.pdbx_description
1 polymer ?
#
loop_
_entity_poly.entity_id
_entity_poly.type
_entity_poly.pdbx_seq_one_letter_code
_entity_poly.pdbx_strand_id
1 'polypeptide(L)'
;MDESCPRYCWGENVNLVHEAMARESSPDGKKPRKESKKNTRTRFIATLLTWILLNLIWMHYSHAIAVNEVSKHDREVNGKYVLDVPNMFGLDRETAVDLNCDFKPKNATVPVVTVRIHHEMTEGELLLIWEGNSTDDCIVDQLILPPGEHTFYTTVIIDGEAEVYPSKYISAEMNLGMHLWEPFRTEGFVVANLLGLSLGIADRAIREIMRRRNESRVRNMPLHKRRQKEEWEQLAHSMSGGDPVDVDDLVGFELQPQSESAEMQRKAHARKVCCPSCGSRWRH
;
A
#
# COMPACT_ATOMS: atom_id res chain seq x y z
N MET A 1 -59.71 70.29 -11.16
CA MET A 1 -59.37 69.24 -10.19
C MET A 1 -58.59 68.15 -10.87
N ASP A 2 -57.27 68.18 -11.00
CA ASP A 2 -56.26 69.24 -11.11
C ASP A 2 -55.02 68.49 -11.63
N GLU A 3 -54.28 69.17 -12.50
CA GLU A 3 -52.82 69.17 -12.69
C GLU A 3 -52.01 68.05 -12.01
N SER A 4 -51.10 67.35 -12.69
CA SER A 4 -49.84 67.95 -13.14
C SER A 4 -48.91 66.90 -13.79
N CYS A 5 -48.18 67.32 -14.81
CA CYS A 5 -46.91 66.73 -15.25
C CYS A 5 -45.78 67.63 -14.68
N PRO A 6 -44.58 67.12 -14.33
CA PRO A 6 -43.43 67.49 -15.17
C PRO A 6 -42.22 66.52 -15.23
N ARG A 7 -41.57 66.54 -16.41
CA ARG A 7 -40.13 66.70 -16.75
C ARG A 7 -39.00 65.81 -16.14
N TYR A 8 -38.29 65.16 -17.08
CA TYR A 8 -36.82 65.08 -17.30
C TYR A 8 -35.85 64.83 -16.11
N CYS A 9 -34.99 63.81 -16.23
CA CYS A 9 -33.55 64.00 -16.54
C CYS A 9 -32.80 62.68 -16.79
N TRP A 10 -31.84 62.76 -17.71
CA TRP A 10 -30.87 61.76 -18.12
C TRP A 10 -29.98 61.25 -16.96
N GLY A 11 -29.52 60.01 -17.05
CA GLY A 11 -28.35 59.54 -16.32
C GLY A 11 -28.12 58.03 -16.48
N GLU A 12 -26.89 57.66 -16.87
CA GLU A 12 -26.29 56.33 -16.68
C GLU A 12 -26.72 55.19 -17.61
N ASN A 13 -26.29 55.26 -18.88
CA ASN A 13 -26.07 54.08 -19.72
C ASN A 13 -24.65 54.07 -20.30
N VAL A 14 -23.66 54.45 -19.49
CA VAL A 14 -22.25 54.40 -19.88
C VAL A 14 -21.43 53.87 -18.71
N ASN A 15 -21.57 52.57 -18.39
CA ASN A 15 -20.59 51.90 -17.53
C ASN A 15 -20.52 50.37 -17.65
N LEU A 16 -21.45 49.68 -18.31
CA LEU A 16 -21.38 48.21 -18.40
C LEU A 16 -20.43 47.70 -19.49
N VAL A 17 -20.29 48.42 -20.61
CA VAL A 17 -19.41 47.99 -21.72
C VAL A 17 -17.94 48.29 -21.42
N HIS A 18 -17.65 49.39 -20.73
CA HIS A 18 -16.30 49.70 -20.29
C HIS A 18 -15.81 48.78 -19.15
N GLU A 19 -16.71 48.31 -18.29
CA GLU A 19 -16.38 47.32 -17.27
C GLU A 19 -16.16 45.91 -17.86
N ALA A 20 -16.84 45.57 -18.97
CA ALA A 20 -16.61 44.31 -19.69
C ALA A 20 -15.29 44.30 -20.47
N MET A 21 -14.87 45.43 -21.06
CA MET A 21 -13.60 45.52 -21.81
C MET A 21 -12.36 45.75 -20.91
N ALA A 22 -12.53 46.27 -19.70
CA ALA A 22 -11.41 46.45 -18.77
C ALA A 22 -10.86 45.13 -18.19
N ARG A 23 -11.60 44.01 -18.28
CA ARG A 23 -11.12 42.69 -17.83
C ARG A 23 -10.29 41.92 -18.86
N GLU A 24 -10.13 42.40 -20.09
CA GLU A 24 -9.35 41.70 -21.13
C GLU A 24 -7.92 42.25 -21.35
N SER A 25 -7.48 43.26 -20.59
CA SER A 25 -6.16 43.91 -20.81
C SER A 25 -5.15 43.69 -19.68
N SER A 26 -5.05 42.47 -19.14
CA SER A 26 -3.88 42.08 -18.36
C SER A 26 -2.90 41.29 -19.24
N PRO A 27 -1.72 41.85 -19.57
CA PRO A 27 -0.73 41.20 -20.42
C PRO A 27 0.17 40.33 -19.55
N ASP A 28 -0.35 39.21 -19.06
CA ASP A 28 0.52 38.17 -18.51
C ASP A 28 0.07 36.83 -19.10
N GLY A 29 0.72 36.47 -20.20
CA GLY A 29 0.45 35.30 -21.05
C GLY A 29 0.78 33.97 -20.38
N LYS A 30 0.27 33.71 -19.18
CA LYS A 30 0.27 32.38 -18.60
C LYS A 30 -1.06 31.70 -18.92
N LYS A 31 -1.04 30.90 -19.99
CA LYS A 31 -2.08 29.90 -20.30
C LYS A 31 -2.48 29.20 -18.99
N PRO A 32 -3.78 29.05 -18.68
CA PRO A 32 -4.20 28.24 -17.54
C PRO A 32 -3.64 26.83 -17.74
N ARG A 33 -2.85 26.39 -16.76
CA ARG A 33 -2.18 25.09 -16.76
C ARG A 33 -3.26 24.02 -16.92
N LYS A 34 -3.13 23.19 -17.97
CA LYS A 34 -4.04 22.08 -18.31
C LYS A 34 -4.02 21.03 -17.18
N GLU A 35 -4.81 21.27 -16.12
CA GLU A 35 -5.03 20.34 -15.02
C GLU A 35 -6.37 19.62 -15.20
N SER A 36 -6.39 18.49 -15.91
CA SER A 36 -7.48 17.52 -15.69
C SER A 36 -7.12 16.07 -16.03
N LYS A 37 -6.04 15.81 -16.77
CA LYS A 37 -5.62 14.44 -17.14
C LYS A 37 -4.57 13.78 -16.26
N LYS A 38 -3.94 14.53 -15.35
CA LYS A 38 -2.89 13.96 -14.49
C LYS A 38 -3.44 13.02 -13.41
N ASN A 39 -4.67 13.26 -12.93
CA ASN A 39 -5.16 12.69 -11.67
C ASN A 39 -5.34 11.15 -11.71
N THR A 40 -5.78 10.60 -12.84
CA THR A 40 -6.08 9.15 -12.94
C THR A 40 -4.80 8.31 -12.99
N ARG A 41 -3.84 8.70 -13.84
CA ARG A 41 -2.55 8.00 -13.95
C ARG A 41 -1.72 8.15 -12.68
N THR A 42 -1.73 9.34 -12.05
CA THR A 42 -1.04 9.54 -10.77
C THR A 42 -1.67 8.74 -9.64
N ARG A 43 -3.00 8.56 -9.61
CA ARG A 43 -3.68 7.72 -8.61
C ARG A 43 -3.36 6.24 -8.78
N PHE A 44 -3.37 5.73 -10.01
CA PHE A 44 -2.99 4.35 -10.28
C PHE A 44 -1.54 4.06 -9.89
N ILE A 45 -0.63 4.96 -10.24
CA ILE A 45 0.78 4.86 -9.84
C ILE A 45 0.88 4.94 -8.31
N ALA A 46 0.15 5.84 -7.66
CA ALA A 46 0.13 5.93 -6.20
C ALA A 46 -0.39 4.64 -5.55
N THR A 47 -1.47 4.02 -6.06
CA THR A 47 -1.98 2.75 -5.52
C THR A 47 -0.99 1.60 -5.70
N LEU A 48 -0.30 1.54 -6.85
CA LEU A 48 0.72 0.54 -7.11
C LEU A 48 1.92 0.73 -6.16
N LEU A 49 2.39 1.97 -6.00
CA LEU A 49 3.46 2.30 -5.06
C LEU A 49 3.07 1.97 -3.62
N THR A 50 1.86 2.31 -3.19
CA THR A 50 1.37 1.97 -1.85
C THR A 50 1.32 0.46 -1.65
N TRP A 51 0.87 -0.31 -2.65
CA TRP A 51 0.86 -1.77 -2.57
C TRP A 51 2.27 -2.36 -2.48
N ILE A 52 3.22 -1.87 -3.29
CA ILE A 52 4.61 -2.28 -3.21
C ILE A 52 5.19 -1.94 -1.82
N LEU A 53 4.96 -0.72 -1.34
CA LEU A 53 5.41 -0.29 -0.01
C LEU A 53 4.82 -1.15 1.09
N LEU A 54 3.54 -1.51 1.01
CA LEU A 54 2.90 -2.40 1.99
C LEU A 54 3.59 -3.77 2.03
N ASN A 55 3.91 -4.35 0.87
CA ASN A 55 4.62 -5.63 0.80
C ASN A 55 6.07 -5.51 1.32
N LEU A 56 6.76 -4.42 1.02
CA LEU A 56 8.12 -4.17 1.53
C LEU A 56 8.13 -4.00 3.05
N ILE A 57 7.18 -3.24 3.58
CA ILE A 57 6.99 -3.06 5.02
C ILE A 57 6.70 -4.43 5.65
N TRP A 58 5.76 -5.19 5.11
CA TRP A 58 5.45 -6.53 5.63
C TRP A 58 6.68 -7.44 5.63
N MET A 59 7.43 -7.47 4.53
CA MET A 59 8.66 -8.27 4.45
C MET A 59 9.66 -7.84 5.53
N HIS A 60 9.87 -6.54 5.73
CA HIS A 60 10.76 -6.03 6.77
C HIS A 60 10.30 -6.40 8.19
N TYR A 61 9.02 -6.19 8.51
CA TYR A 61 8.47 -6.52 9.84
C TYR A 61 8.38 -8.03 10.09
N SER A 62 8.25 -8.85 9.04
CA SER A 62 8.24 -10.32 9.16
C SER A 62 9.59 -10.93 9.57
N HIS A 63 10.65 -10.12 9.55
CA HIS A 63 11.99 -10.46 10.05
C HIS A 63 12.31 -9.75 11.37
N ALA A 64 11.34 -9.05 11.98
CA ALA A 64 11.58 -8.37 13.24
C ALA A 64 11.77 -9.40 14.36
N ILE A 65 12.87 -9.24 15.10
CA ILE A 65 13.26 -10.09 16.21
C ILE A 65 12.87 -9.39 17.51
N ALA A 66 12.11 -10.07 18.36
CA ALA A 66 11.86 -9.63 19.72
C ALA A 66 13.01 -10.09 20.61
N VAL A 67 13.92 -9.17 20.95
CA VAL A 67 15.09 -9.46 21.77
C VAL A 67 14.72 -9.39 23.26
N ASN A 68 14.98 -10.49 23.97
CA ASN A 68 14.89 -10.61 25.41
C ASN A 68 16.29 -10.67 26.02
N GLU A 69 16.63 -9.64 26.80
CA GLU A 69 17.87 -9.57 27.55
C GLU A 69 17.80 -10.52 28.76
N VAL A 70 18.62 -11.57 28.77
CA VAL A 70 18.67 -12.53 29.86
C VAL A 70 19.70 -12.12 30.91
N SER A 71 20.90 -11.79 30.45
CA SER A 71 22.01 -11.34 31.29
C SER A 71 22.79 -10.26 30.57
N LYS A 72 23.47 -9.42 31.35
CA LYS A 72 24.31 -8.34 30.85
C LYS A 72 25.62 -8.36 31.60
N HIS A 73 26.70 -7.99 30.92
CA HIS A 73 27.99 -7.81 31.56
C HIS A 73 27.89 -6.90 32.80
N ASP A 74 28.73 -7.20 33.78
CA ASP A 74 28.83 -6.51 35.08
C ASP A 74 27.63 -6.67 36.01
N ARG A 75 26.63 -7.47 35.63
CA ARG A 75 25.55 -7.93 36.52
C ARG A 75 25.80 -9.34 37.02
N GLU A 76 25.09 -9.71 38.07
CA GLU A 76 25.08 -11.11 38.53
C GLU A 76 24.47 -11.99 37.44
N VAL A 77 25.19 -13.07 37.11
CA VAL A 77 24.75 -14.07 36.15
C VAL A 77 23.68 -14.92 36.81
N ASN A 78 22.43 -14.75 36.37
CA ASN A 78 21.34 -15.62 36.78
C ASN A 78 21.42 -16.93 35.99
N GLY A 79 21.67 -18.04 36.69
CA GLY A 79 21.77 -19.37 36.08
C GLY A 79 20.43 -19.94 35.63
N LYS A 80 19.29 -19.34 36.00
CA LYS A 80 17.95 -19.79 35.59
C LYS A 80 17.19 -18.64 34.92
N TYR A 81 16.78 -18.84 33.67
CA TYR A 81 15.95 -17.89 32.93
C TYR A 81 14.67 -18.55 32.43
N VAL A 82 13.56 -17.82 32.49
CA VAL A 82 12.27 -18.29 31.98
C VAL A 82 11.89 -17.40 30.81
N LEU A 83 11.69 -18.02 29.65
CA LEU A 83 11.20 -17.39 28.43
C LEU A 83 9.73 -17.79 28.25
N ASP A 84 8.84 -16.82 28.13
CA ASP A 84 7.44 -17.07 27.77
C ASP A 84 7.26 -16.82 26.27
N VAL A 85 6.96 -17.89 25.52
CA VAL A 85 6.71 -17.84 24.08
C VAL A 85 5.22 -17.62 23.87
N PRO A 86 4.78 -16.44 23.38
CA PRO A 86 3.37 -16.12 23.28
C PRO A 86 2.69 -16.94 22.18
N ASN A 87 1.48 -17.41 22.48
CA ASN A 87 0.62 -18.02 21.47
C ASN A 87 -0.02 -16.96 20.56
N MET A 88 0.68 -16.65 19.46
CA MET A 88 0.22 -15.68 18.48
C MET A 88 -1.09 -16.14 17.82
N PHE A 89 -2.15 -15.36 18.02
CA PHE A 89 -3.51 -15.60 17.49
C PHE A 89 -4.17 -16.92 17.92
N GLY A 90 -3.64 -17.61 18.93
CA GLY A 90 -4.21 -18.90 19.39
C GLY A 90 -4.04 -20.03 18.37
N LEU A 91 -2.99 -19.98 17.53
CA LEU A 91 -2.76 -20.93 16.45
C LEU A 91 -1.72 -22.01 16.79
N ASP A 92 -1.23 -22.04 18.04
CA ASP A 92 -0.28 -23.03 18.57
C ASP A 92 0.94 -23.24 17.65
N ARG A 93 1.43 -22.14 17.05
CA ARG A 93 2.55 -22.18 16.11
C ARG A 93 3.87 -22.14 16.86
N GLU A 94 4.77 -23.01 16.45
CA GLU A 94 6.14 -22.99 16.92
C GLU A 94 6.86 -21.73 16.43
N THR A 95 7.67 -21.14 17.31
CA THR A 95 8.43 -19.92 17.06
C THR A 95 9.91 -20.24 17.06
N ALA A 96 10.65 -19.75 16.06
CA ALA A 96 12.10 -19.85 16.04
C ALA A 96 12.70 -18.83 17.02
N VAL A 97 13.63 -19.29 17.85
CA VAL A 97 14.36 -18.49 18.83
C VAL A 97 15.85 -18.64 18.58
N ASP A 98 16.53 -17.50 18.46
CA ASP A 98 17.98 -17.45 18.38
C ASP A 98 18.54 -17.11 19.76
N LEU A 99 19.61 -17.78 20.14
CA LEU A 99 20.35 -17.51 21.36
C LEU A 99 21.72 -16.97 20.97
N ASN A 100 22.02 -15.76 21.42
CA ASN A 100 23.34 -15.16 21.28
C ASN A 100 23.90 -14.89 22.67
N CYS A 101 25.09 -15.40 22.96
CA CYS A 101 25.74 -15.16 24.22
C CYS A 101 27.24 -14.88 24.10
N ASP A 102 27.71 -13.95 24.95
CA ASP A 102 29.09 -13.48 25.04
C ASP A 102 29.55 -13.69 26.49
N PHE A 103 30.47 -14.64 26.66
CA PHE A 103 31.08 -14.94 27.94
C PHE A 103 32.46 -14.31 28.01
N LYS A 104 32.76 -13.69 29.16
CA LYS A 104 34.08 -13.13 29.45
C LYS A 104 34.53 -13.56 30.84
N PRO A 105 35.83 -13.89 31.04
CA PRO A 105 36.38 -14.05 32.37
C PRO A 105 36.19 -12.74 33.17
N LYS A 106 35.77 -12.85 34.43
CA LYS A 106 35.48 -11.66 35.26
C LYS A 106 36.71 -10.79 35.49
N ASN A 107 37.88 -11.42 35.67
CA ASN A 107 39.17 -10.76 35.87
C ASN A 107 40.27 -11.56 35.17
N ALA A 108 41.41 -10.92 34.87
CA ALA A 108 42.58 -11.56 34.23
C ALA A 108 43.22 -12.71 35.07
N THR A 109 42.86 -12.83 36.34
CA THR A 109 43.33 -13.88 37.26
C THR A 109 42.43 -15.11 37.28
N VAL A 110 41.25 -15.05 36.67
CA VAL A 110 40.28 -16.14 36.65
C VAL A 110 40.59 -17.07 35.48
N PRO A 111 40.62 -18.41 35.68
CA PRO A 111 40.84 -19.36 34.61
C PRO A 111 39.68 -19.35 33.60
N VAL A 112 39.96 -19.82 32.38
CA VAL A 112 38.91 -20.12 31.40
C VAL A 112 38.09 -21.31 31.92
N VAL A 113 36.77 -21.15 31.97
CA VAL A 113 35.83 -22.15 32.50
C VAL A 113 34.92 -22.68 31.39
N THR A 114 34.37 -23.88 31.55
CA THR A 114 33.41 -24.43 30.59
C THR A 114 32.00 -24.01 30.99
N VAL A 115 31.21 -23.57 30.03
CA VAL A 115 29.83 -23.12 30.22
C VAL A 115 28.91 -24.03 29.43
N ARG A 116 27.81 -24.47 30.05
CA ARG A 116 26.77 -25.29 29.43
C ARG A 116 25.42 -24.63 29.57
N ILE A 117 24.64 -24.65 28.49
CA ILE A 117 23.29 -24.12 28.44
C ILE A 117 22.34 -25.28 28.17
N HIS A 118 21.41 -25.49 29.10
CA HIS A 118 20.38 -26.51 28.99
C HIS A 118 19.00 -25.89 28.84
N HIS A 119 18.14 -26.52 28.06
CA HIS A 119 16.72 -26.23 27.95
C HIS A 119 15.91 -27.33 28.63
N GLU A 120 14.97 -26.94 29.46
CA GLU A 120 14.02 -27.86 30.08
C GLU A 120 12.85 -28.10 29.11
N MET A 121 12.82 -29.30 28.51
CA MET A 121 11.77 -29.70 27.55
C MET A 121 10.52 -30.19 28.28
N THR A 122 10.72 -31.09 29.24
CA THR A 122 9.69 -31.60 30.14
C THR A 122 10.22 -31.49 31.57
N GLU A 123 9.34 -31.53 32.57
CA GLU A 123 9.70 -31.34 33.98
C GLU A 123 10.86 -32.28 34.38
N GLY A 124 12.06 -31.72 34.55
CA GLY A 124 13.29 -32.46 34.88
C GLY A 124 14.09 -33.04 33.72
N GLU A 125 13.63 -32.95 32.46
CA GLU A 125 14.40 -33.36 31.28
C GLU A 125 15.17 -32.17 30.69
N LEU A 126 16.49 -32.17 30.91
CA LEU A 126 17.40 -31.12 30.46
C LEU A 126 18.06 -31.52 29.14
N LEU A 127 17.77 -30.78 28.08
CA LEU A 127 18.45 -30.88 26.79
C LEU A 127 19.65 -29.94 26.75
N LEU A 128 20.84 -30.45 26.45
CA LEU A 128 22.01 -29.61 26.19
C LEU A 128 21.86 -28.89 24.84
N ILE A 129 21.79 -27.56 24.87
CA ILE A 129 21.70 -26.73 23.67
C ILE A 129 23.09 -26.31 23.20
N TRP A 130 23.95 -25.93 24.14
CA TRP A 130 25.27 -25.42 23.85
C TRP A 130 26.26 -25.75 24.97
N GLU A 131 27.49 -26.05 24.58
CA GLU A 131 28.64 -26.26 25.45
C GLU A 131 29.87 -25.64 24.81
N GLY A 132 30.60 -24.83 25.58
CA GLY A 132 31.83 -24.19 25.12
C GLY A 132 32.60 -23.55 26.26
N ASN A 133 33.73 -22.95 25.95
CA ASN A 133 34.53 -22.25 26.95
C ASN A 133 34.05 -20.82 27.15
N SER A 134 34.45 -20.20 28.26
CA SER A 134 34.13 -18.81 28.61
C SER A 134 34.80 -17.74 27.71
N THR A 135 35.42 -18.16 26.60
CA THR A 135 36.02 -17.31 25.57
C THR A 135 35.45 -17.59 24.19
N ASP A 136 34.60 -18.62 24.08
CA ASP A 136 34.04 -19.05 22.82
C ASP A 136 32.75 -18.28 22.54
N ASP A 137 32.53 -17.92 21.28
CA ASP A 137 31.29 -17.29 20.85
C ASP A 137 30.14 -18.31 20.91
N CYS A 138 29.04 -17.92 21.53
CA CYS A 138 27.85 -18.74 21.68
C CYS A 138 26.76 -18.21 20.76
N ILE A 139 26.53 -18.93 19.67
CA ILE A 139 25.47 -18.64 18.72
C ILE A 139 24.70 -19.94 18.47
N VAL A 140 23.42 -19.93 18.81
CA VAL A 140 22.49 -21.02 18.49
C VAL A 140 21.34 -20.41 17.72
N ASP A 141 21.28 -20.70 16.43
CA ASP A 141 20.23 -20.22 15.54
C ASP A 141 19.08 -21.23 15.47
N GLN A 142 17.85 -20.73 15.30
CA GLN A 142 16.67 -21.53 14.97
C GLN A 142 16.29 -22.61 16.00
N LEU A 143 16.36 -22.32 17.30
CA LEU A 143 15.74 -23.17 18.32
C LEU A 143 14.21 -23.08 18.18
N ILE A 144 13.56 -24.16 17.78
CA ILE A 144 12.12 -24.21 17.56
C ILE A 144 11.43 -24.49 18.89
N LEU A 145 10.66 -23.52 19.38
CA LEU A 145 9.93 -23.63 20.64
C LEU A 145 8.42 -23.54 20.42
N PRO A 146 7.62 -24.45 21.00
CA PRO A 146 6.17 -24.29 21.02
C PRO A 146 5.75 -23.10 21.90
N PRO A 147 4.49 -22.64 21.83
CA PRO A 147 4.00 -21.63 22.76
C PRO A 147 3.96 -22.14 24.21
N GLY A 148 4.36 -21.28 25.14
CA GLY A 148 4.39 -21.58 26.58
C GLY A 148 5.68 -21.14 27.27
N GLU A 149 5.79 -21.53 28.54
CA GLU A 149 6.95 -21.23 29.37
C GLU A 149 8.08 -22.22 29.11
N HIS A 150 9.27 -21.70 28.81
CA HIS A 150 10.50 -22.46 28.60
C HIS A 150 11.57 -22.01 29.57
N THR A 151 12.15 -22.96 30.28
CA THR A 151 13.21 -22.66 31.26
C THR A 151 14.58 -23.04 30.69
N PHE A 152 15.52 -22.10 30.82
CA PHE A 152 16.91 -22.25 30.42
C PHE A 152 17.81 -22.22 31.66
N TYR A 153 18.74 -23.17 31.73
CA TYR A 153 19.74 -23.25 32.78
C TYR A 153 21.14 -23.05 32.22
N THR A 154 21.84 -22.05 32.76
CA THR A 154 23.26 -21.83 32.48
C THR A 154 24.08 -22.36 33.65
N THR A 155 24.90 -23.37 33.41
CA THR A 155 25.80 -23.97 34.40
C THR A 155 27.25 -23.72 34.01
N VAL A 156 28.06 -23.38 34.99
CA VAL A 156 29.50 -23.18 34.81
C VAL A 156 30.22 -24.34 35.48
N ILE A 157 31.14 -24.96 34.76
CA ILE A 157 31.89 -26.14 35.20
C ILE A 157 33.36 -25.75 35.37
N ILE A 158 33.89 -26.04 36.54
CA ILE A 158 35.27 -25.78 36.93
C ILE A 158 35.85 -27.08 37.47
N ASP A 159 36.96 -27.53 36.91
CA ASP A 159 37.63 -28.77 37.32
C ASP A 159 36.72 -30.02 37.38
N GLY A 160 35.66 -30.04 36.55
CA GLY A 160 34.69 -31.13 36.46
C GLY A 160 33.48 -31.01 37.40
N GLU A 161 33.42 -29.99 38.26
CA GLU A 161 32.29 -29.74 39.16
C GLU A 161 31.48 -28.52 38.73
N ALA A 162 30.16 -28.58 38.92
CA ALA A 162 29.26 -27.47 38.63
C ALA A 162 29.33 -26.43 39.77
N GLU A 163 29.69 -25.20 39.41
CA GLU A 163 29.81 -24.10 40.36
C GLU A 163 28.45 -23.50 40.68
N VAL A 164 28.19 -23.24 41.97
CA VAL A 164 26.92 -22.70 42.47
C VAL A 164 26.80 -21.19 42.20
N TYR A 165 27.93 -20.48 42.14
CA TYR A 165 27.98 -19.02 41.94
C TYR A 165 28.79 -18.63 40.70
N PRO A 166 28.21 -18.74 39.48
CA PRO A 166 28.91 -18.49 38.23
C PRO A 166 29.46 -17.06 38.10
N SER A 167 28.77 -16.08 38.70
CA SER A 167 29.14 -14.65 38.73
C SER A 167 30.50 -14.35 39.36
N LYS A 168 31.16 -15.30 40.03
CA LYS A 168 32.52 -15.14 40.55
C LYS A 168 33.58 -15.29 39.45
N TYR A 169 33.29 -16.11 38.45
CA TYR A 169 34.26 -16.52 37.45
C TYR A 169 34.00 -15.87 36.09
N ILE A 170 32.73 -15.72 35.72
CA ILE A 170 32.35 -15.18 34.42
C ILE A 170 31.49 -13.92 34.55
N SER A 171 31.62 -13.07 33.53
CA SER A 171 30.68 -12.02 33.17
C SER A 171 29.99 -12.48 31.89
N ALA A 172 28.66 -12.51 31.87
CA ALA A 172 27.89 -13.04 30.75
C ALA A 172 26.92 -11.98 30.22
N GLU A 173 26.85 -11.86 28.91
CA GLU A 173 25.77 -11.20 28.21
C GLU A 173 25.05 -12.24 27.37
N MET A 174 23.74 -12.37 27.55
CA MET A 174 22.93 -13.39 26.87
C MET A 174 21.62 -12.78 26.42
N ASN A 175 21.33 -12.94 25.14
CA ASN A 175 20.17 -12.40 24.47
C ASN A 175 19.44 -13.52 23.74
N LEU A 176 18.13 -13.61 23.96
CA LEU A 176 17.24 -14.52 23.25
C LEU A 176 16.41 -13.71 22.25
N GLY A 177 16.57 -13.96 20.96
CA GLY A 177 15.83 -13.31 19.89
C GLY A 177 14.69 -14.18 19.39
N MET A 178 13.44 -13.77 19.58
CA MET A 178 12.27 -14.51 19.09
C MET A 178 11.78 -13.98 17.75
N HIS A 179 11.59 -14.87 16.78
CA HIS A 179 11.05 -14.55 15.45
C HIS A 179 9.53 -14.69 15.40
N LEU A 180 8.81 -13.85 16.15
CA LEU A 180 7.35 -13.95 16.33
C LEU A 180 6.54 -13.93 15.02
N TRP A 181 7.01 -13.19 14.02
CA TRP A 181 6.28 -12.99 12.76
C TRP A 181 6.71 -13.92 11.63
N GLU A 182 7.80 -14.67 11.81
CA GLU A 182 8.29 -15.58 10.79
C GLU A 182 7.27 -16.68 10.43
N PRO A 183 6.59 -17.33 11.39
CA PRO A 183 5.53 -18.31 11.08
C PRO A 183 4.39 -17.74 10.23
N PHE A 184 4.14 -16.43 10.32
CA PHE A 184 3.04 -15.73 9.64
C PHE A 184 3.45 -15.05 8.33
N ARG A 185 4.72 -15.17 7.91
CA ARG A 185 5.29 -14.45 6.77
C ARG A 185 4.48 -14.64 5.49
N THR A 186 4.07 -15.88 5.21
CA THR A 186 3.29 -16.24 4.01
C THR A 186 1.85 -15.73 4.10
N GLU A 187 1.21 -15.85 5.25
CA GLU A 187 -0.18 -15.42 5.47
C GLU A 187 -0.33 -13.91 5.29
N GLY A 188 0.55 -13.10 5.89
CA GLY A 188 0.49 -11.66 5.71
C GLY A 188 0.82 -11.22 4.29
N PHE A 189 1.67 -11.95 3.55
CA PHE A 189 1.87 -11.69 2.12
C PHE A 189 0.58 -11.94 1.34
N VAL A 190 -0.13 -13.04 1.61
CA VAL A 190 -1.43 -13.33 0.97
C VAL A 190 -2.44 -12.22 1.26
N VAL A 191 -2.55 -11.79 2.52
CA VAL A 191 -3.46 -10.70 2.92
C VAL A 191 -3.09 -9.38 2.23
N ALA A 192 -1.81 -9.02 2.19
CA ALA A 192 -1.34 -7.80 1.52
C ALA A 192 -1.61 -7.82 0.00
N ASN A 193 -1.49 -8.98 -0.64
CA ASN A 193 -1.82 -9.15 -2.07
C ASN A 193 -3.31 -9.03 -2.33
N LEU A 194 -4.15 -9.66 -1.49
CA LEU A 194 -5.61 -9.53 -1.58
C LEU A 194 -6.06 -8.09 -1.36
N LEU A 195 -5.46 -7.37 -0.39
CA LEU A 195 -5.70 -5.94 -0.19
C LEU A 195 -5.31 -5.13 -1.42
N GLY A 196 -4.13 -5.37 -2.01
CA GLY A 196 -3.71 -4.72 -3.25
C GLY A 196 -4.67 -4.93 -4.41
N LEU A 197 -5.10 -6.17 -4.62
CA LEU A 197 -6.04 -6.52 -5.68
C LEU A 197 -7.42 -5.90 -5.45
N SER A 198 -7.90 -5.89 -4.20
CA SER A 198 -9.17 -5.27 -3.85
C SER A 198 -9.15 -3.75 -4.06
N LEU A 199 -8.04 -3.07 -3.77
CA LEU A 199 -7.87 -1.63 -4.05
C LEU A 199 -7.93 -1.34 -5.56
N GLY A 200 -7.29 -2.19 -6.38
CA GLY A 200 -7.33 -2.06 -7.84
C GLY A 200 -8.73 -2.25 -8.43
N ILE A 201 -9.47 -3.27 -7.96
CA ILE A 201 -10.84 -3.55 -8.43
C ILE A 201 -11.82 -2.51 -7.90
N ALA A 202 -11.72 -2.11 -6.64
CA ALA A 202 -12.60 -1.11 -6.02
C ALA A 202 -12.52 0.22 -6.77
N ASP A 203 -11.34 0.69 -7.16
CA ASP A 203 -11.19 1.93 -7.92
C ASP A 203 -11.81 1.84 -9.34
N ARG A 204 -11.84 0.65 -9.94
CA ARG A 204 -12.52 0.41 -11.23
C ARG A 204 -14.03 0.38 -11.08
N ALA A 205 -14.55 -0.28 -10.05
CA ALA A 205 -15.98 -0.34 -9.75
C ALA A 205 -16.54 1.04 -9.37
N ILE A 206 -15.83 1.80 -8.54
CA ILE A 206 -16.21 3.17 -8.15
C ILE A 206 -16.25 4.09 -9.37
N ARG A 207 -15.28 3.98 -10.29
CA ARG A 207 -15.28 4.75 -11.55
C ARG A 207 -16.49 4.43 -12.43
N GLU A 208 -16.81 3.14 -12.59
CA GLU A 208 -17.97 2.73 -13.38
C GLU A 208 -19.29 3.24 -12.79
N ILE A 209 -19.43 3.20 -11.46
CA ILE A 209 -20.59 3.74 -10.76
C ILE A 209 -20.68 5.27 -10.92
N MET A 210 -19.56 5.98 -10.76
CA MET A 210 -19.51 7.44 -10.96
C MET A 210 -19.86 7.82 -12.41
N ARG A 211 -19.36 7.09 -13.40
CA ARG A 211 -19.70 7.29 -14.82
C ARG A 211 -21.20 7.14 -15.05
N ARG A 212 -21.80 6.03 -14.61
CA ARG A 212 -23.26 5.80 -14.71
C ARG A 212 -24.09 6.86 -13.99
N ARG A 213 -23.62 7.35 -12.84
CA ARG A 213 -24.29 8.44 -12.10
C ARG A 213 -24.20 9.78 -12.83
N ASN A 214 -23.10 10.05 -13.52
CA ASN A 214 -22.95 11.26 -14.33
C ASN A 214 -23.82 11.20 -15.59
N GLU A 215 -23.83 10.06 -16.29
CA GLU A 215 -24.67 9.83 -17.47
C GLU A 215 -26.16 9.96 -17.15
N SER A 216 -26.63 9.38 -16.04
CA SER A 216 -28.03 9.54 -15.60
C SER A 216 -28.37 10.98 -15.24
N ARG A 217 -27.44 11.73 -14.65
CA ARG A 217 -27.61 13.16 -14.34
C ARG A 217 -27.63 14.04 -15.60
N VAL A 218 -26.85 13.71 -16.63
CA VAL A 218 -26.88 14.39 -17.93
C VAL A 218 -28.17 14.07 -18.69
N ARG A 219 -28.62 12.81 -18.66
CA ARG A 219 -29.88 12.39 -19.31
C ARG A 219 -31.11 13.04 -18.68
N ASN A 220 -31.11 13.27 -17.36
CA ASN A 220 -32.21 13.95 -16.67
C ASN A 220 -32.08 15.48 -16.65
N MET A 221 -31.12 16.06 -17.38
CA MET A 221 -30.93 17.51 -17.40
C MET A 221 -31.95 18.19 -18.34
N PRO A 222 -32.65 19.25 -17.88
CA PRO A 222 -33.63 19.98 -18.71
C PRO A 222 -32.95 20.68 -19.90
N LEU A 223 -33.64 20.72 -21.04
CA LEU A 223 -33.12 21.13 -22.37
C LEU A 223 -32.37 22.48 -22.36
N HIS A 224 -32.83 23.47 -21.60
CA HIS A 224 -32.18 24.79 -21.54
C HIS A 224 -30.79 24.74 -20.86
N LYS A 225 -30.60 23.86 -19.86
CA LYS A 225 -29.30 23.66 -19.22
C LYS A 225 -28.34 22.85 -20.09
N ARG A 226 -28.86 22.02 -21.00
CA ARG A 226 -28.03 21.30 -21.98
C ARG A 226 -27.43 22.24 -23.00
N ARG A 227 -28.19 23.17 -23.57
CA ARG A 227 -27.67 24.17 -24.52
C ARG A 227 -26.61 25.07 -23.89
N GLN A 228 -26.87 25.60 -22.70
CA GLN A 228 -25.85 26.39 -22.00
C GLN A 228 -24.59 25.55 -21.76
N LYS A 229 -24.75 24.29 -21.35
CA LYS A 229 -23.61 23.40 -21.16
C LYS A 229 -22.86 23.11 -22.48
N GLU A 230 -23.55 22.87 -23.58
CA GLU A 230 -22.96 22.64 -24.91
C GLU A 230 -22.23 23.88 -25.44
N GLU A 231 -22.79 25.08 -25.23
CA GLU A 231 -22.15 26.35 -25.58
C GLU A 231 -20.90 26.59 -24.73
N TRP A 232 -21.00 26.34 -23.42
CA TRP A 232 -19.85 26.39 -22.51
C TRP A 232 -18.80 25.32 -22.85
N GLU A 233 -19.21 24.12 -23.26
CA GLU A 233 -18.31 23.05 -23.70
C GLU A 233 -17.65 23.38 -25.04
N GLN A 234 -18.36 23.99 -25.99
CA GLN A 234 -17.77 24.48 -27.25
C GLN A 234 -16.76 25.60 -27.01
N LEU A 235 -17.07 26.56 -26.13
CA LEU A 235 -16.14 27.61 -25.70
C LEU A 235 -14.93 27.01 -24.97
N ALA A 236 -15.14 26.05 -24.08
CA ALA A 236 -14.05 25.36 -23.39
C ALA A 236 -13.21 24.51 -24.36
N HIS A 237 -13.82 23.90 -25.37
CA HIS A 237 -13.16 23.05 -26.36
C HIS A 237 -12.36 23.86 -27.39
N SER A 238 -12.83 25.06 -27.74
CA SER A 238 -12.08 26.02 -28.57
C SER A 238 -10.91 26.64 -27.82
N MET A 239 -11.01 26.77 -26.49
CA MET A 239 -9.92 27.25 -25.62
C MET A 239 -8.92 26.15 -25.18
N SER A 240 -9.34 24.88 -25.07
CA SER A 240 -8.51 23.80 -24.47
C SER A 240 -7.72 22.94 -25.46
N GLY A 241 -7.88 23.16 -26.77
CA GLY A 241 -7.09 22.49 -27.81
C GLY A 241 -7.16 20.97 -27.70
N GLY A 242 -8.35 20.41 -27.96
CA GLY A 242 -8.56 18.98 -28.17
C GLY A 242 -8.42 18.09 -26.93
N ASP A 243 -9.35 17.14 -26.80
CA ASP A 243 -9.28 16.09 -25.79
C ASP A 243 -8.45 14.90 -26.32
N PRO A 244 -7.33 14.51 -25.69
CA PRO A 244 -6.63 13.29 -26.12
C PRO A 244 -7.48 12.06 -25.80
N VAL A 245 -7.93 11.34 -26.82
CA VAL A 245 -8.61 10.05 -26.67
C VAL A 245 -7.82 9.15 -25.71
N ASP A 246 -8.51 8.55 -24.75
CA ASP A 246 -7.91 7.69 -23.73
C ASP A 246 -7.33 6.44 -24.42
N VAL A 247 -6.00 6.27 -24.35
CA VAL A 247 -5.30 5.22 -25.12
C VAL A 247 -5.63 3.82 -24.57
N ASP A 248 -6.08 3.74 -23.32
CA ASP A 248 -6.50 2.49 -22.67
C ASP A 248 -7.92 2.02 -23.07
N ASP A 249 -8.75 2.88 -23.69
CA ASP A 249 -10.05 2.48 -24.27
C ASP A 249 -9.89 1.85 -25.67
N LEU A 250 -8.72 1.99 -26.32
CA LEU A 250 -8.40 1.29 -27.57
C LEU A 250 -7.91 -0.15 -27.34
N VAL A 251 -7.31 -0.43 -26.18
CA VAL A 251 -6.79 -1.78 -25.86
C VAL A 251 -7.93 -2.76 -25.52
N GLY A 252 -9.15 -2.26 -25.27
CA GLY A 252 -10.35 -3.08 -25.11
C GLY A 252 -10.93 -3.66 -26.41
N PHE A 253 -10.44 -3.24 -27.59
CA PHE A 253 -10.94 -3.72 -28.89
C PHE A 253 -10.07 -4.81 -29.55
N GLU A 254 -8.95 -5.20 -28.95
CA GLU A 254 -7.99 -6.13 -29.58
C GLU A 254 -8.06 -7.56 -29.03
N LEU A 255 -9.23 -7.99 -28.53
CA LEU A 255 -9.55 -9.39 -28.20
C LEU A 255 -10.99 -9.74 -28.61
N GLN A 256 -11.38 -9.41 -29.85
CA GLN A 256 -12.40 -10.16 -30.56
C GLN A 256 -11.92 -10.39 -32.00
N PRO A 257 -11.84 -11.64 -32.49
CA PRO A 257 -11.62 -11.86 -33.91
C PRO A 257 -12.74 -11.14 -34.66
N GLN A 258 -12.37 -10.34 -35.66
CA GLN A 258 -13.29 -9.59 -36.51
C GLN A 258 -14.53 -10.44 -36.84
N SER A 259 -15.67 -10.13 -36.21
CA SER A 259 -16.91 -10.77 -36.60
C SER A 259 -17.34 -10.16 -37.93
N GLU A 260 -17.58 -11.02 -38.91
CA GLU A 260 -18.01 -10.74 -40.29
C GLU A 260 -19.28 -9.84 -40.39
N SER A 261 -19.93 -9.55 -39.25
CA SER A 261 -21.13 -8.73 -39.14
C SER A 261 -20.90 -7.25 -39.47
N ALA A 262 -19.72 -6.69 -39.18
CA ALA A 262 -19.42 -5.27 -39.42
C ALA A 262 -19.15 -4.96 -40.90
N GLU A 263 -18.55 -5.89 -41.65
CA GLU A 263 -18.39 -5.76 -43.10
C GLU A 263 -19.73 -5.94 -43.83
N MET A 264 -20.59 -6.84 -43.36
CA MET A 264 -21.90 -7.08 -43.98
C MET A 264 -22.81 -5.84 -43.86
N GLN A 265 -22.74 -5.11 -42.74
CA GLN A 265 -23.48 -3.85 -42.55
C GLN A 265 -22.92 -2.70 -43.42
N ARG A 266 -21.60 -2.61 -43.63
CA ARG A 266 -21.01 -1.64 -44.56
C ARG A 266 -21.41 -1.91 -46.02
N LYS A 267 -21.46 -3.18 -46.43
CA LYS A 267 -21.94 -3.58 -47.77
C LYS A 267 -23.44 -3.32 -47.96
N ALA A 268 -24.25 -3.46 -46.92
CA ALA A 268 -25.69 -3.14 -46.96
C ALA A 268 -25.96 -1.63 -47.08
N HIS A 269 -25.15 -0.79 -46.42
CA HIS A 269 -25.26 0.67 -46.56
C HIS A 269 -24.78 1.17 -47.93
N ALA A 270 -23.70 0.57 -48.48
CA ALA A 270 -23.19 0.93 -49.80
C ALA A 270 -24.19 0.62 -50.94
N ARG A 271 -24.99 -0.46 -50.82
CA ARG A 271 -26.04 -0.78 -51.80
C ARG A 271 -27.22 0.20 -51.80
N LYS A 272 -27.47 0.93 -50.71
CA LYS A 272 -28.58 1.90 -50.63
C LYS A 272 -28.23 3.29 -51.18
N VAL A 273 -26.95 3.60 -51.39
CA VAL A 273 -26.49 4.94 -51.81
C VAL A 273 -26.20 5.05 -53.32
N CYS A 274 -26.18 3.92 -54.05
CA CYS A 274 -25.88 3.91 -55.51
C CYS A 274 -27.09 3.96 -56.46
N CYS A 275 -28.30 4.35 -56.01
CA CYS A 275 -29.40 4.65 -56.93
C CYS A 275 -29.88 6.11 -56.83
N PRO A 276 -29.25 7.04 -57.58
CA PRO A 276 -29.87 8.30 -57.93
C PRO A 276 -29.93 8.49 -59.45
N SER A 277 -30.90 7.86 -60.14
CA SER A 277 -31.48 8.37 -61.39
C SER A 277 -32.53 7.41 -61.97
N CYS A 278 -33.81 7.66 -61.71
CA CYS A 278 -34.85 7.53 -62.73
C CYS A 278 -36.05 8.38 -62.33
N GLY A 279 -35.96 9.67 -62.64
CA GLY A 279 -37.10 10.58 -62.64
C GLY A 279 -37.68 10.68 -64.04
N SER A 280 -39.00 10.56 -64.14
CA SER A 280 -39.94 11.27 -65.05
C SER A 280 -41.18 10.37 -65.27
N ARG A 281 -42.33 10.72 -64.70
CA ARG A 281 -43.32 11.65 -65.28
C ARG A 281 -43.86 11.14 -66.61
N TRP A 282 -45.02 10.50 -66.60
CA TRP A 282 -46.03 10.68 -67.66
C TRP A 282 -47.42 10.75 -67.02
N ARG A 283 -48.11 11.83 -67.37
CA ARG A 283 -49.50 12.15 -67.11
C ARG A 283 -50.17 12.08 -68.48
N HIS A 284 -51.19 11.24 -68.63
CA HIS A 284 -52.40 11.47 -69.42
C HIS A 284 -53.44 10.43 -69.04
#